data_AF-A0A842LVK8-F1
#
_entry.id   AF-A0A842LVK8-F1
#
_cell.length_a   1.000
_cell.length_b   1.000
_cell.length_c   1.000
_cell.angle_alpha   90.00
_cell.angle_beta   90.00
_cell.angle_gamma   90.00
#
_symmetry.space_group_name_H-M   'P 1'
#
loop_
_entity.id
_entity.type
_entity.pdbx_description
1 polymer ?
#
loop_
_entity_poly.entity_id
_entity_poly.type
_entity_poly.pdbx_seq_one_letter_code
_entity_poly.pdbx_strand_id
1 'polypeptide(L)'
;MENLLERAKELYNQRFGAESKIVDLHSKEKVIVAEFVGNVIVSCCSVDYFEDFCLVLEEVFKVPHAVFSAQKELEKYIVKIARLDFLDEIRSVMEKCEKIVNLRMKEFEENGKDERSVFKELCFCILTANFSAEGGIKIQRSVGDGFITLTKEELSDELRRLGHRFPDSRAEYIVDARRLYGNLLETIKGFRCSSSVREWLIENVKGLGYKEASHFLRNIGFKDLAIIDRHIINYLEIKGLIEKPKTLTKRRYLECESILSAIAYRLRITVAELDLYIWYLMTGKILK
;
A
#
# COMPACT_ATOMS: atom_id res chain seq x y z
N MET A 1 28.62 -7.56 -6.89
CA MET A 1 27.66 -6.46 -6.61
C MET A 1 28.42 -5.18 -6.30
N GLU A 2 29.36 -5.20 -5.36
CA GLU A 2 30.21 -4.04 -4.98
C GLU A 2 30.88 -3.34 -6.17
N ASN A 3 31.52 -4.09 -7.10
CA ASN A 3 32.14 -3.50 -8.29
C ASN A 3 31.15 -2.73 -9.20
N LEU A 4 29.89 -3.19 -9.29
CA LEU A 4 28.86 -2.49 -10.08
C LEU A 4 28.37 -1.22 -9.37
N LEU A 5 28.25 -1.26 -8.04
CA LEU A 5 27.88 -0.08 -7.26
C LEU A 5 28.95 1.01 -7.36
N GLU A 6 30.22 0.65 -7.19
CA GLU A 6 31.30 1.63 -7.30
C GLU A 6 31.36 2.24 -8.71
N ARG A 7 31.23 1.42 -9.75
CA ARG A 7 31.11 1.91 -11.13
C ARG A 7 29.92 2.87 -11.31
N ALA A 8 28.75 2.58 -10.74
CA ALA A 8 27.58 3.45 -10.83
C ALA A 8 27.81 4.78 -10.09
N LYS A 9 28.44 4.74 -8.91
CA LYS A 9 28.84 5.93 -8.14
C LYS A 9 29.82 6.81 -8.92
N GLU A 10 30.85 6.21 -9.51
CA GLU A 10 31.83 6.91 -10.35
C GLU A 10 31.17 7.57 -11.56
N LEU A 11 30.33 6.85 -12.30
CA LEU A 11 29.59 7.38 -13.45
C LEU A 11 28.68 8.54 -13.07
N TYR A 12 27.93 8.41 -11.98
CA TYR A 12 27.07 9.49 -11.49
C TYR A 12 27.89 10.72 -11.10
N ASN A 13 28.95 10.54 -10.31
CA ASN A 13 29.79 11.64 -9.86
C ASN A 13 30.55 12.31 -11.03
N GLN A 14 30.89 11.57 -12.08
CA GLN A 14 31.46 12.14 -13.30
C GLN A 14 30.47 13.04 -14.04
N ARG A 15 29.19 12.64 -14.09
CA ARG A 15 28.13 13.37 -14.81
C ARG A 15 27.59 14.58 -14.03
N PHE A 16 27.40 14.43 -12.73
CA PHE A 16 26.64 15.39 -11.90
C PHE A 16 27.44 15.98 -10.73
N GLY A 17 28.70 15.57 -10.54
CA GLY A 17 29.49 15.87 -9.32
C GLY A 17 29.73 17.35 -9.00
N ALA A 18 29.52 18.26 -9.95
CA ALA A 18 29.56 19.70 -9.70
C ALA A 18 28.36 20.20 -8.87
N GLU A 19 27.22 19.51 -8.98
CA GLU A 19 25.96 19.90 -8.32
C GLU A 19 25.55 18.90 -7.24
N SER A 20 25.80 17.61 -7.47
CA SER A 20 25.36 16.52 -6.61
C SER A 20 26.37 15.38 -6.65
N LYS A 21 26.84 14.95 -5.47
CA LYS A 21 27.85 13.91 -5.33
C LYS A 21 27.36 12.81 -4.39
N ILE A 22 27.58 11.56 -4.77
CA ILE A 22 27.39 10.40 -3.90
C ILE A 22 28.70 10.13 -3.17
N VAL A 23 28.69 10.26 -1.83
CA VAL A 23 29.86 10.07 -0.98
C VAL A 23 29.96 8.66 -0.42
N ASP A 24 28.82 8.07 -0.05
CA ASP A 24 28.69 6.68 0.35
C ASP A 24 27.62 5.97 -0.46
N LEU A 25 27.86 4.70 -0.76
CA LEU A 25 26.95 3.84 -1.52
C LEU A 25 27.14 2.40 -1.09
N HIS A 26 26.11 1.81 -0.52
CA HIS A 26 26.13 0.42 -0.12
C HIS A 26 24.78 -0.26 -0.43
N SER A 27 24.76 -1.58 -0.40
CA SER A 27 23.54 -2.35 -0.63
C SER A 27 23.35 -3.43 0.42
N LYS A 28 22.09 -3.66 0.80
CA LYS A 28 21.66 -4.83 1.53
C LYS A 28 20.55 -5.50 0.73
N GLU A 29 20.81 -6.73 0.27
CA GLU A 29 19.93 -7.46 -0.65
C GLU A 29 19.57 -6.64 -1.92
N LYS A 30 18.30 -6.27 -2.10
CA LYS A 30 17.83 -5.45 -3.23
C LYS A 30 17.62 -3.98 -2.86
N VAL A 31 18.01 -3.56 -1.66
CA VAL A 31 17.96 -2.16 -1.23
C VAL A 31 19.36 -1.55 -1.32
N ILE A 32 19.48 -0.53 -2.14
CA ILE A 32 20.68 0.32 -2.26
C ILE A 32 20.44 1.56 -1.41
N VAL A 33 21.45 1.97 -0.65
CA VAL A 33 21.46 3.19 0.16
C VAL A 33 22.57 4.09 -0.36
N ALA A 34 22.21 5.31 -0.76
CA ALA A 34 23.11 6.30 -1.32
C ALA A 34 23.08 7.57 -0.48
N GLU A 35 24.26 8.09 -0.15
CA GLU A 35 24.41 9.36 0.55
C GLU A 35 24.79 10.47 -0.44
N PHE A 36 23.86 11.38 -0.68
CA PHE A 36 24.03 12.51 -1.59
C PHE A 36 24.40 13.79 -0.83
N VAL A 37 25.40 14.51 -1.33
CA VAL A 37 25.86 15.81 -0.82
C VAL A 37 25.99 16.82 -1.95
N GLY A 38 26.18 18.09 -1.60
CA GLY A 38 26.34 19.20 -2.55
C GLY A 38 25.09 20.07 -2.67
N ASN A 39 24.92 20.75 -3.80
CA ASN A 39 23.82 21.67 -4.04
C ASN A 39 22.44 20.98 -4.04
N VAL A 40 22.41 19.65 -4.24
CA VAL A 40 21.20 18.81 -4.05
C VAL A 40 20.52 19.06 -2.70
N ILE A 41 21.27 19.40 -1.64
CA ILE A 41 20.74 19.64 -0.28
C ILE A 41 19.82 20.86 -0.24
N VAL A 42 20.13 21.89 -1.02
CA VAL A 42 19.41 23.18 -1.05
C VAL A 42 18.51 23.33 -2.27
N SER A 43 18.53 22.35 -3.18
CA SER A 43 17.69 22.34 -4.38
C SER A 43 16.23 22.03 -4.06
N CYS A 44 15.32 22.75 -4.72
CA CYS A 44 13.89 22.42 -4.73
C CYS A 44 13.56 21.19 -5.59
N CYS A 45 14.48 20.78 -6.47
CA CYS A 45 14.36 19.63 -7.37
C CYS A 45 15.34 18.52 -6.96
N SER A 46 15.54 18.28 -5.66
CA SER A 46 16.46 17.26 -5.17
C SER A 46 16.11 15.84 -5.66
N VAL A 47 14.83 15.58 -5.92
CA VAL A 47 14.31 14.29 -6.40
C VAL A 47 14.85 13.94 -7.78
N ASP A 48 15.06 14.92 -8.67
CA ASP A 48 15.53 14.67 -10.04
C ASP A 48 16.91 14.00 -10.03
N TYR A 49 17.80 14.44 -9.13
CA TYR A 49 19.12 13.83 -8.94
C TYR A 49 19.05 12.36 -8.50
N PHE A 50 18.04 12.00 -7.70
CA PHE A 50 17.87 10.63 -7.23
C PHE A 50 17.34 9.72 -8.35
N GLU A 51 16.44 10.24 -9.18
CA GLU A 51 15.95 9.54 -10.36
C GLU A 51 17.03 9.42 -11.44
N ASP A 52 17.86 10.44 -11.64
CA ASP A 52 19.04 10.38 -12.52
C ASP A 52 20.01 9.28 -12.07
N PHE A 53 20.19 9.11 -10.74
CA PHE A 53 20.97 7.99 -10.24
C PHE A 53 20.31 6.64 -10.49
N CYS A 54 18.98 6.52 -10.42
CA CYS A 54 18.27 5.30 -10.85
C CYS A 54 18.55 4.97 -12.32
N LEU A 55 18.62 5.97 -13.21
CA LEU A 55 18.98 5.76 -14.62
C LEU A 55 20.42 5.27 -14.78
N VAL A 56 21.37 5.82 -14.01
CA VAL A 56 22.76 5.32 -13.97
C VAL A 56 22.82 3.87 -13.47
N LEU A 57 22.07 3.55 -12.41
CA LEU A 57 21.96 2.18 -11.91
C LEU A 57 21.38 1.24 -12.97
N GLU A 58 20.36 1.66 -13.70
CA GLU A 58 19.79 0.90 -14.83
C GLU A 58 20.79 0.66 -15.96
N GLU A 59 21.60 1.67 -16.28
CA GLU A 59 22.66 1.55 -17.29
C GLU A 59 23.69 0.49 -16.88
N VAL A 60 24.05 0.42 -15.60
CA VAL A 60 25.09 -0.47 -15.08
C VAL A 60 24.57 -1.88 -14.81
N PHE A 61 23.40 -1.99 -14.15
CA PHE A 61 22.83 -3.26 -13.70
C PHE A 61 21.89 -3.91 -14.73
N LYS A 62 21.45 -3.17 -15.75
CA LYS A 62 20.51 -3.63 -16.78
C LYS A 62 19.15 -4.10 -16.23
N VAL A 63 18.74 -3.58 -15.08
CA VAL A 63 17.45 -3.84 -14.45
C VAL A 63 16.88 -2.56 -13.86
N PRO A 64 15.53 -2.41 -13.78
CA PRO A 64 14.90 -1.20 -13.25
C PRO A 64 15.26 -0.92 -11.78
N HIS A 65 15.41 0.36 -11.44
CA HIS A 65 15.58 0.83 -10.07
C HIS A 65 14.54 1.90 -9.74
N ALA A 66 14.19 2.07 -8.47
CA ALA A 66 13.28 3.13 -8.07
C ALA A 66 13.58 3.66 -6.67
N VAL A 67 13.54 4.98 -6.53
CA VAL A 67 13.61 5.64 -5.21
C VAL A 67 12.32 5.34 -4.46
N PHE A 68 12.43 4.91 -3.21
CA PHE A 68 11.26 4.74 -2.32
C PHE A 68 11.40 5.49 -1.00
N SER A 69 12.57 6.07 -0.71
CA SER A 69 12.77 6.89 0.47
C SER A 69 13.89 7.89 0.21
N ALA A 70 13.67 9.15 0.60
CA ALA A 70 14.70 10.17 0.66
C ALA A 70 14.53 10.93 1.97
N GLN A 71 15.55 10.87 2.84
CA GLN A 71 15.57 11.56 4.12
C GLN A 71 16.64 12.63 4.09
N LYS A 72 16.23 13.89 4.32
CA LYS A 72 17.17 15.00 4.48
C LYS A 72 17.77 14.98 5.88
N GLU A 73 19.09 15.04 5.94
CA GLU A 73 19.88 15.34 7.14
C GLU A 73 20.57 16.70 6.95
N LEU A 74 21.32 17.17 7.96
CA LEU A 74 21.87 18.53 8.00
C LEU A 74 22.68 18.87 6.73
N GLU A 75 23.52 17.94 6.28
CA GLU A 75 24.47 18.13 5.18
C GLU A 75 24.40 17.02 4.12
N LYS A 76 23.36 16.20 4.13
CA LYS A 76 23.21 15.10 3.16
C LYS A 76 21.76 14.67 2.98
N TYR A 77 21.50 13.95 1.90
CA TYR A 77 20.33 13.10 1.76
C TYR A 77 20.74 11.63 1.88
N ILE A 78 19.98 10.88 2.68
CA ILE A 78 20.02 9.42 2.67
C ILE A 78 18.88 8.92 1.79
N VAL A 79 19.23 8.33 0.65
CA VAL A 79 18.26 7.87 -0.34
C VAL A 79 18.29 6.36 -0.40
N LYS A 80 17.11 5.74 -0.29
CA LYS A 80 16.94 4.30 -0.47
C LYS A 80 16.30 4.00 -1.82
N ILE A 81 16.93 3.08 -2.54
CA ILE A 81 16.58 2.70 -3.90
C ILE A 81 16.35 1.19 -3.93
N ALA A 82 15.23 0.77 -4.51
CA ALA A 82 14.92 -0.63 -4.71
C ALA A 82 15.44 -1.09 -6.08
N ARG A 83 16.15 -2.22 -6.12
CA ARG A 83 16.45 -2.95 -7.36
C ARG A 83 15.26 -3.85 -7.72
N LEU A 84 14.66 -3.61 -8.88
CA LEU A 84 13.42 -4.22 -9.31
C LEU A 84 13.64 -5.22 -10.46
N ASP A 85 14.59 -6.13 -10.27
CA ASP A 85 14.92 -7.22 -11.21
C ASP A 85 13.81 -8.28 -11.37
N PHE A 86 12.66 -8.09 -10.71
CA PHE A 86 11.52 -9.00 -10.70
C PHE A 86 10.26 -8.41 -11.36
N LEU A 87 10.32 -7.21 -11.97
CA LEU A 87 9.12 -6.59 -12.54
C LEU A 87 8.46 -7.43 -13.64
N ASP A 88 9.24 -8.20 -14.40
CA ASP A 88 8.72 -9.06 -15.47
C ASP A 88 7.81 -10.19 -14.95
N GLU A 89 8.05 -10.65 -13.71
CA GLU A 89 7.15 -11.60 -13.04
C GLU A 89 5.77 -10.97 -12.80
N ILE A 90 5.74 -9.71 -12.36
CA ILE A 90 4.48 -8.98 -12.16
C ILE A 90 3.82 -8.73 -13.52
N ARG A 91 4.57 -8.31 -14.55
CA ARG A 91 4.03 -8.09 -15.90
C ARG A 91 3.36 -9.35 -16.46
N SER A 92 3.97 -10.52 -16.29
CA SER A 92 3.36 -11.79 -16.72
C SER A 92 2.05 -12.10 -15.98
N VAL A 93 1.94 -11.70 -14.71
CA VAL A 93 0.69 -11.84 -13.96
C VAL A 93 -0.36 -10.84 -14.42
N MET A 94 0.05 -9.59 -14.68
CA MET A 94 -0.83 -8.58 -15.24
C MET A 94 -1.51 -9.08 -16.51
N GLU A 95 -0.74 -9.62 -17.47
CA GLU A 95 -1.28 -10.19 -18.71
C GLU A 95 -2.32 -11.29 -18.49
N LYS A 96 -2.16 -12.12 -17.44
CA LYS A 96 -3.07 -13.24 -17.15
C LYS A 96 -4.40 -12.80 -16.55
N CYS A 97 -4.41 -11.74 -15.73
CA CYS A 97 -5.57 -11.39 -14.92
C CYS A 97 -6.04 -9.93 -15.03
N GLU A 98 -5.47 -9.14 -15.94
CA GLU A 98 -5.83 -7.73 -16.18
C GLU A 98 -7.33 -7.52 -16.33
N LYS A 99 -8.04 -8.37 -17.09
CA LYS A 99 -9.50 -8.25 -17.26
C LYS A 99 -10.26 -8.36 -15.94
N ILE A 100 -9.82 -9.27 -15.07
CA ILE A 100 -10.44 -9.52 -13.75
C ILE A 100 -10.12 -8.36 -12.81
N VAL A 101 -8.87 -7.88 -12.82
CA VAL A 101 -8.44 -6.71 -12.04
C VAL A 101 -9.21 -5.47 -12.46
N ASN A 102 -9.33 -5.19 -13.77
CA ASN A 102 -10.08 -4.04 -14.28
C ASN A 102 -11.57 -4.10 -13.91
N LEU A 103 -12.18 -5.28 -13.95
CA LEU A 103 -13.56 -5.45 -13.47
C LEU A 103 -13.65 -5.13 -11.97
N ARG A 104 -12.71 -5.65 -11.18
CA ARG A 104 -12.68 -5.43 -9.73
C ARG A 104 -12.48 -3.97 -9.37
N MET A 105 -11.59 -3.27 -10.07
CA MET A 105 -11.36 -1.83 -9.87
C MET A 105 -12.62 -1.02 -10.17
N LYS A 106 -13.39 -1.39 -11.21
CA LYS A 106 -14.69 -0.77 -11.49
C LYS A 106 -15.70 -1.02 -10.37
N GLU A 107 -15.78 -2.25 -9.84
CA GLU A 107 -16.64 -2.55 -8.69
C GLU A 107 -16.30 -1.65 -7.49
N PHE A 108 -15.02 -1.40 -7.23
CA PHE A 108 -14.61 -0.50 -6.15
C PHE A 108 -15.03 0.95 -6.37
N GLU A 109 -14.88 1.45 -7.60
CA GLU A 109 -15.34 2.78 -7.96
C GLU A 109 -16.87 2.92 -7.82
N GLU A 110 -17.63 1.89 -8.21
CA GLU A 110 -19.09 1.88 -8.01
C GLU A 110 -19.47 1.89 -6.53
N ASN A 111 -18.79 1.11 -5.69
CA ASN A 111 -19.05 1.08 -4.24
C ASN A 111 -18.86 2.45 -3.58
N GLY A 112 -17.99 3.31 -4.12
CA GLY A 112 -17.72 4.66 -3.64
C GLY A 112 -18.77 5.72 -4.02
N LYS A 113 -19.81 5.36 -4.77
CA LYS A 113 -20.78 6.35 -5.28
C LYS A 113 -21.93 6.66 -4.32
N ASP A 114 -22.32 5.72 -3.47
CA ASP A 114 -23.46 5.88 -2.57
C ASP A 114 -23.14 5.53 -1.12
N GLU A 115 -23.78 6.25 -0.19
CA GLU A 115 -23.54 6.15 1.26
C GLU A 115 -23.78 4.74 1.82
N ARG A 116 -24.78 4.03 1.27
CA ARG A 116 -25.16 2.70 1.75
C ARG A 116 -24.12 1.65 1.36
N SER A 117 -23.59 1.71 0.14
CA SER A 117 -22.50 0.85 -0.30
C SER A 117 -21.21 1.14 0.46
N VAL A 118 -20.85 2.42 0.62
CA VAL A 118 -19.68 2.85 1.40
C VAL A 118 -19.75 2.33 2.83
N PHE A 119 -20.89 2.50 3.52
CA PHE A 119 -21.02 2.02 4.90
C PHE A 119 -20.94 0.50 5.02
N LYS A 120 -21.50 -0.25 4.06
CA LYS A 120 -21.37 -1.71 4.01
C LYS A 120 -19.93 -2.16 3.77
N GLU A 121 -19.15 -1.42 2.97
CA GLU A 121 -17.72 -1.68 2.80
C GLU A 121 -16.91 -1.39 4.07
N LEU A 122 -17.28 -0.35 4.82
CA LEU A 122 -16.70 -0.08 6.13
C LEU A 122 -16.93 -1.27 7.08
N CYS A 123 -18.17 -1.76 7.13
CA CYS A 123 -18.54 -2.93 7.95
C CYS A 123 -17.77 -4.19 7.52
N PHE A 124 -17.62 -4.41 6.21
CA PHE A 124 -16.79 -5.50 5.67
C PHE A 124 -15.34 -5.42 6.20
N CYS A 125 -14.72 -4.24 6.17
CA CYS A 125 -13.34 -4.06 6.63
C CYS A 125 -13.17 -4.22 8.15
N ILE A 126 -14.17 -3.80 8.94
CA ILE A 126 -14.23 -4.08 10.38
C ILE A 126 -14.23 -5.60 10.65
N LEU A 127 -14.94 -6.38 9.82
CA LEU A 127 -15.02 -7.84 9.94
C LEU A 127 -13.74 -8.56 9.48
N THR A 128 -13.12 -8.12 8.39
CA THR A 128 -11.94 -8.80 7.82
C THR A 128 -10.66 -8.60 8.63
N ALA A 129 -10.67 -7.71 9.62
CA ALA A 129 -9.61 -7.58 10.62
C ALA A 129 -9.39 -8.93 11.35
N ASN A 130 -8.30 -9.62 10.98
CA ASN A 130 -7.99 -10.99 11.41
C ASN A 130 -9.11 -11.99 11.05
N PHE A 131 -9.67 -11.90 9.84
CA PHE A 131 -10.61 -12.88 9.31
C PHE A 131 -10.37 -13.09 7.81
N SER A 132 -10.89 -14.17 7.23
CA SER A 132 -10.69 -14.45 5.80
C SER A 132 -11.56 -13.51 4.95
N ALA A 133 -11.02 -13.07 3.80
CA ALA A 133 -11.78 -12.28 2.83
C ALA A 133 -13.05 -13.03 2.37
N GLU A 134 -12.95 -14.34 2.12
CA GLU A 134 -14.09 -15.17 1.74
C GLU A 134 -15.18 -15.22 2.82
N GLY A 135 -14.78 -15.33 4.10
CA GLY A 135 -15.70 -15.27 5.23
C GLY A 135 -16.37 -13.89 5.34
N GLY A 136 -15.59 -12.82 5.18
CA GLY A 136 -16.13 -11.45 5.14
C GLY A 136 -17.14 -11.24 4.02
N ILE A 137 -16.85 -11.74 2.80
CA ILE A 137 -17.77 -11.66 1.65
C ILE A 137 -19.06 -12.43 1.92
N LYS A 138 -18.96 -13.64 2.48
CA LYS A 138 -20.12 -14.45 2.87
C LYS A 138 -21.00 -13.67 3.87
N ILE A 139 -20.39 -13.09 4.90
CA ILE A 139 -21.11 -12.32 5.90
C ILE A 139 -21.76 -11.08 5.28
N GLN A 140 -21.00 -10.33 4.48
CA GLN A 140 -21.50 -9.10 3.86
C GLN A 140 -22.73 -9.37 2.98
N ARG A 141 -22.73 -10.48 2.23
CA ARG A 141 -23.87 -10.91 1.40
C ARG A 141 -25.07 -11.36 2.22
N SER A 142 -24.85 -12.14 3.29
CA SER A 142 -25.94 -12.64 4.13
C SER A 142 -26.59 -11.53 4.96
N VAL A 143 -25.77 -10.65 5.55
CA VAL A 143 -26.25 -9.59 6.45
C VAL A 143 -26.84 -8.42 5.66
N GLY A 144 -26.20 -7.98 4.58
CA GLY A 144 -26.70 -6.90 3.74
C GLY A 144 -27.00 -5.61 4.52
N ASP A 145 -28.26 -5.17 4.52
CA ASP A 145 -28.69 -3.98 5.30
C ASP A 145 -28.74 -4.22 6.80
N GLY A 146 -28.63 -5.47 7.25
CA GLY A 146 -28.59 -5.79 8.66
C GLY A 146 -27.45 -5.09 9.40
N PHE A 147 -26.37 -4.71 8.70
CA PHE A 147 -25.32 -3.87 9.28
C PHE A 147 -25.83 -2.51 9.75
N ILE A 148 -26.88 -1.99 9.12
CA ILE A 148 -27.52 -0.71 9.45
C ILE A 148 -28.68 -0.93 10.43
N THR A 149 -29.48 -1.99 10.23
CA THR A 149 -30.79 -2.14 10.89
C THR A 149 -30.81 -3.05 12.11
N LEU A 150 -30.03 -4.14 12.16
CA LEU A 150 -30.10 -5.12 13.25
C LEU A 150 -29.61 -4.52 14.58
N THR A 151 -30.15 -4.96 15.70
CA THR A 151 -29.60 -4.64 17.02
C THR A 151 -28.20 -5.24 17.20
N LYS A 152 -27.47 -4.85 18.26
CA LYS A 152 -26.14 -5.39 18.55
C LYS A 152 -26.21 -6.90 18.77
N GLU A 153 -27.24 -7.34 19.51
CA GLU A 153 -27.49 -8.74 19.86
C GLU A 153 -27.80 -9.56 18.61
N GLU A 154 -28.76 -9.11 17.79
CA GLU A 154 -29.11 -9.79 16.53
C GLU A 154 -27.93 -9.86 15.55
N LEU A 155 -27.16 -8.77 15.43
CA LEU A 155 -25.98 -8.76 14.58
C LEU A 155 -24.92 -9.72 15.11
N SER A 156 -24.67 -9.75 16.43
CA SER A 156 -23.72 -10.69 17.03
C SER A 156 -24.12 -12.15 16.77
N ASP A 157 -25.40 -12.48 16.96
CA ASP A 157 -25.92 -13.83 16.70
C ASP A 157 -25.76 -14.23 15.24
N GLU A 158 -26.03 -13.32 14.32
CA GLU A 158 -25.85 -13.56 12.88
C GLU A 158 -24.37 -13.74 12.52
N LEU A 159 -23.48 -12.91 13.06
CA LEU A 159 -22.04 -13.07 12.88
C LEU A 159 -21.54 -14.42 13.43
N ARG A 160 -22.06 -14.85 14.59
CA ARG A 160 -21.73 -16.14 15.22
C ARG A 160 -22.22 -17.29 14.35
N ARG A 161 -23.46 -17.25 13.90
CA ARG A 161 -24.08 -18.24 13.00
C ARG A 161 -23.32 -18.39 11.69
N LEU A 162 -22.79 -17.28 11.17
CA LEU A 162 -22.01 -17.27 9.92
C LEU A 162 -20.52 -17.65 10.12
N GLY A 163 -20.09 -17.86 11.36
CA GLY A 163 -18.77 -18.41 11.71
C GLY A 163 -17.70 -17.35 12.01
N HIS A 164 -18.08 -16.11 12.35
CA HIS A 164 -17.11 -15.10 12.76
C HIS A 164 -16.55 -15.44 14.15
N ARG A 165 -15.22 -15.32 14.33
CA ARG A 165 -14.52 -15.73 15.58
C ARG A 165 -14.71 -14.75 16.74
N PHE A 166 -15.07 -13.51 16.45
CA PHE A 166 -15.27 -12.43 17.42
C PHE A 166 -16.61 -11.71 17.19
N PRO A 167 -17.75 -12.42 17.29
CA PRO A 167 -19.04 -11.87 16.89
C PRO A 167 -19.44 -10.66 17.73
N ASP A 168 -19.30 -10.75 19.07
CA ASP A 168 -19.75 -9.71 19.99
C ASP A 168 -18.99 -8.39 19.81
N SER A 169 -17.66 -8.45 19.73
CA SER A 169 -16.82 -7.25 19.54
C SER A 169 -17.03 -6.62 18.15
N ARG A 170 -17.18 -7.43 17.10
CA ARG A 170 -17.41 -6.87 15.75
C ARG A 170 -18.80 -6.27 15.60
N ALA A 171 -19.82 -6.88 16.20
CA ALA A 171 -21.15 -6.31 16.25
C ALA A 171 -21.13 -4.96 16.98
N GLU A 172 -20.43 -4.86 18.11
CA GLU A 172 -20.25 -3.60 18.82
C GLU A 172 -19.59 -2.51 17.95
N TYR A 173 -18.49 -2.84 17.25
CA TYR A 173 -17.79 -1.87 16.41
C TYR A 173 -18.65 -1.41 15.22
N ILE A 174 -19.42 -2.32 14.61
CA ILE A 174 -20.32 -1.97 13.52
C ILE A 174 -21.45 -1.06 14.00
N VAL A 175 -22.07 -1.38 15.15
CA VAL A 175 -23.13 -0.57 15.74
C VAL A 175 -22.61 0.83 16.12
N ASP A 176 -21.43 0.90 16.73
CA ASP A 176 -20.75 2.17 17.04
C ASP A 176 -20.49 3.02 15.77
N ALA A 177 -20.06 2.38 14.69
CA ALA A 177 -19.78 3.04 13.41
C ALA A 177 -21.03 3.64 12.76
N ARG A 178 -22.25 3.20 13.09
CA ARG A 178 -23.50 3.75 12.53
C ARG A 178 -23.69 5.24 12.78
N ARG A 179 -23.02 5.81 13.80
CA ARG A 179 -22.98 7.26 14.02
C ARG A 179 -22.44 8.05 12.83
N LEU A 180 -21.69 7.40 11.93
CA LEU A 180 -21.14 7.99 10.71
C LEU A 180 -22.07 7.81 9.50
N TYR A 181 -23.01 6.87 9.56
CA TYR A 181 -23.90 6.56 8.45
C TYR A 181 -24.82 7.76 8.14
N GLY A 182 -24.91 8.11 6.87
CA GLY A 182 -25.62 9.29 6.35
C GLY A 182 -24.68 10.41 5.93
N ASN A 183 -23.48 10.51 6.54
CA ASN A 183 -22.50 11.57 6.30
C ASN A 183 -21.09 11.04 5.98
N LEU A 184 -20.87 9.72 5.97
CA LEU A 184 -19.55 9.12 5.84
C LEU A 184 -18.91 9.47 4.50
N LEU A 185 -19.65 9.32 3.40
CA LEU A 185 -19.16 9.61 2.06
C LEU A 185 -18.83 11.10 1.87
N GLU A 186 -19.68 12.00 2.39
CA GLU A 186 -19.42 13.44 2.34
C GLU A 186 -18.17 13.78 3.16
N THR A 187 -18.05 13.22 4.38
CA THR A 187 -16.88 13.40 5.24
C THR A 187 -15.60 12.97 4.53
N ILE A 188 -15.60 11.80 3.89
CA ILE A 188 -14.47 11.27 3.12
C ILE A 188 -14.10 12.23 1.95
N LYS A 189 -15.11 12.71 1.21
CA LYS A 189 -14.92 13.64 0.08
C LYS A 189 -14.41 15.02 0.50
N GLY A 190 -14.60 15.41 1.76
CA GLY A 190 -14.13 16.69 2.30
C GLY A 190 -12.60 16.77 2.49
N PHE A 191 -11.89 15.65 2.49
CA PHE A 191 -10.43 15.62 2.62
C PHE A 191 -9.73 15.87 1.29
N ARG A 192 -8.56 16.49 1.36
CA ARG A 192 -7.73 16.79 0.16
C ARG A 192 -6.89 15.62 -0.32
N CYS A 193 -6.58 14.66 0.54
CA CYS A 193 -5.77 13.51 0.19
C CYS A 193 -6.17 12.26 0.97
N SER A 194 -5.96 11.11 0.34
CA SER A 194 -6.32 9.77 0.81
C SER A 194 -5.66 9.42 2.14
N SER A 195 -4.41 9.86 2.34
CA SER A 195 -3.68 9.64 3.58
C SER A 195 -4.36 10.31 4.77
N SER A 196 -4.88 11.53 4.63
CA SER A 196 -5.64 12.20 5.68
C SER A 196 -6.97 11.49 5.99
N VAL A 197 -7.66 10.96 4.96
CA VAL A 197 -8.86 10.15 5.20
C VAL A 197 -8.52 8.90 6.01
N ARG A 198 -7.40 8.24 5.68
CA ARG A 198 -6.93 7.06 6.40
C ARG A 198 -6.67 7.35 7.88
N GLU A 199 -5.94 8.44 8.19
CA GLU A 199 -5.68 8.82 9.59
C GLU A 199 -7.00 9.11 10.33
N TRP A 200 -7.92 9.85 9.71
CA TRP A 200 -9.22 10.16 10.30
C TRP A 200 -10.03 8.89 10.61
N LEU A 201 -10.05 7.91 9.69
CA LEU A 201 -10.73 6.63 9.88
C LEU A 201 -10.17 5.84 11.07
N ILE A 202 -8.85 5.79 11.22
CA ILE A 202 -8.18 5.09 12.33
C ILE A 202 -8.56 5.72 13.68
N GLU A 203 -8.67 7.05 13.73
CA GLU A 203 -9.03 7.77 14.95
C GLU A 203 -10.53 7.66 15.28
N ASN A 204 -11.39 7.52 14.28
CA ASN A 204 -12.85 7.63 14.44
C ASN A 204 -13.59 6.29 14.39
N VAL A 205 -13.01 5.23 13.84
CA VAL A 205 -13.71 3.95 13.68
C VAL A 205 -13.01 2.87 14.51
N LYS A 206 -13.72 2.36 15.50
CA LYS A 206 -13.23 1.28 16.36
C LYS A 206 -12.88 0.05 15.53
N GLY A 207 -11.69 -0.50 15.78
CA GLY A 207 -11.23 -1.73 15.14
C GLY A 207 -10.58 -1.55 13.77
N LEU A 208 -10.43 -0.31 13.26
CA LEU A 208 -9.58 -0.04 12.09
C LEU A 208 -8.15 0.29 12.50
N GLY A 209 -7.19 -0.40 11.89
CA GLY A 209 -5.80 0.05 11.81
C GLY A 209 -5.46 0.56 10.41
N TYR A 210 -4.17 0.80 10.16
CA TYR A 210 -3.69 1.23 8.83
C TYR A 210 -4.12 0.32 7.70
N LYS A 211 -4.02 -1.00 7.92
CA LYS A 211 -4.36 -2.00 6.91
C LYS A 211 -5.84 -1.94 6.57
N GLU A 212 -6.70 -2.01 7.59
CA GLU A 212 -8.15 -2.03 7.41
C GLU A 212 -8.68 -0.70 6.84
N ALA A 213 -8.13 0.44 7.26
CA ALA A 213 -8.50 1.74 6.71
C ALA A 213 -8.06 1.89 5.25
N SER A 214 -6.84 1.45 4.89
CA SER A 214 -6.39 1.43 3.49
C SER A 214 -7.22 0.46 2.65
N HIS A 215 -7.59 -0.68 3.21
CA HIS A 215 -8.45 -1.68 2.56
C HIS A 215 -9.84 -1.12 2.26
N PHE A 216 -10.45 -0.47 3.25
CA PHE A 216 -11.72 0.22 3.07
C PHE A 216 -11.65 1.27 1.97
N LEU A 217 -10.66 2.16 2.01
CA LEU A 217 -10.51 3.22 1.02
C LEU A 217 -10.32 2.66 -0.39
N ARG A 218 -9.50 1.62 -0.54
CA ARG A 218 -9.35 0.94 -1.83
C ARG A 218 -10.69 0.40 -2.34
N ASN A 219 -11.45 -0.26 -1.48
CA ASN A 219 -12.71 -0.91 -1.85
C ASN A 219 -13.85 0.06 -2.21
N ILE A 220 -13.67 1.36 -1.94
CA ILE A 220 -14.56 2.43 -2.38
C ILE A 220 -13.92 3.32 -3.47
N GLY A 221 -12.82 2.86 -4.10
CA GLY A 221 -12.28 3.45 -5.32
C GLY A 221 -11.00 4.28 -5.16
N PHE A 222 -10.42 4.40 -3.97
CA PHE A 222 -9.12 5.06 -3.80
C PHE A 222 -8.00 4.19 -4.38
N LYS A 223 -6.99 4.81 -5.01
CA LYS A 223 -6.01 4.10 -5.83
C LYS A 223 -4.56 4.20 -5.35
N ASP A 224 -4.28 5.06 -4.39
CA ASP A 224 -2.94 5.51 -4.00
C ASP A 224 -2.47 5.01 -2.62
N LEU A 225 -3.28 4.21 -1.92
CA LEU A 225 -2.93 3.63 -0.62
C LEU A 225 -2.66 2.13 -0.72
N ALA A 226 -1.61 1.67 -0.05
CA ALA A 226 -1.26 0.26 0.00
C ALA A 226 -1.96 -0.46 1.15
N ILE A 227 -2.32 -1.73 0.94
CA ILE A 227 -2.89 -2.61 1.97
C ILE A 227 -1.78 -3.55 2.45
N ILE A 228 -1.08 -3.20 3.53
CA ILE A 228 0.07 -3.99 4.00
C ILE A 228 -0.41 -5.14 4.91
N ASP A 229 -0.77 -6.26 4.29
CA ASP A 229 -1.14 -7.49 4.98
C ASP A 229 0.04 -8.49 5.07
N ARG A 230 -0.23 -9.70 5.59
CA ARG A 230 0.80 -10.76 5.68
C ARG A 230 1.32 -11.21 4.31
N HIS A 231 0.50 -11.19 3.27
CA HIS A 231 0.87 -11.64 1.93
C HIS A 231 1.78 -10.61 1.27
N ILE A 232 1.47 -9.32 1.41
CA ILE A 232 2.33 -8.21 0.97
C ILE A 232 3.66 -8.22 1.72
N ILE A 233 3.66 -8.37 3.05
CA ILE A 233 4.90 -8.45 3.84
C ILE A 233 5.76 -9.62 3.37
N ASN A 234 5.16 -10.81 3.22
CA ASN A 234 5.87 -11.99 2.73
C ASN A 234 6.41 -11.78 1.32
N TYR A 235 5.65 -11.12 0.44
CA TYR A 235 6.08 -10.82 -0.92
C TYR A 235 7.31 -9.89 -0.92
N LEU A 236 7.26 -8.78 -0.19
CA LEU A 236 8.37 -7.83 -0.10
C LEU A 236 9.62 -8.46 0.53
N GLU A 237 9.44 -9.35 1.52
CA GLU A 237 10.52 -10.16 2.11
C GLU A 237 11.12 -11.13 1.09
N ILE A 238 10.31 -11.90 0.36
CA ILE A 238 10.77 -12.83 -0.68
C ILE A 238 11.53 -12.09 -1.78
N LYS A 239 11.13 -10.86 -2.11
CA LYS A 239 11.84 -10.02 -3.09
C LYS A 239 13.09 -9.34 -2.51
N GLY A 240 13.40 -9.51 -1.22
CA GLY A 240 14.58 -8.94 -0.57
C GLY A 240 14.56 -7.41 -0.46
N LEU A 241 13.36 -6.84 -0.32
CA LEU A 241 13.13 -5.40 -0.20
C LEU A 241 12.96 -4.96 1.25
N ILE A 242 12.53 -5.88 2.12
CA ILE A 242 12.38 -5.64 3.55
C ILE A 242 12.84 -6.86 4.34
N GLU A 243 13.27 -6.63 5.57
CA GLU A 243 13.29 -7.68 6.58
C GLU A 243 11.91 -7.80 7.22
N LYS A 244 11.45 -9.03 7.47
CA LYS A 244 10.13 -9.25 8.08
C LYS A 244 10.02 -8.53 9.43
N PRO A 245 9.10 -7.57 9.59
CA PRO A 245 8.94 -6.89 10.86
C PRO A 245 8.28 -7.82 11.88
N LYS A 246 8.78 -7.83 13.13
CA LYS A 246 8.09 -8.50 14.25
C LYS A 246 6.74 -7.84 14.55
N THR A 247 6.69 -6.52 14.42
CA THR A 247 5.49 -5.68 14.59
C THR A 247 5.43 -4.63 13.50
N LEU A 248 4.24 -4.42 12.93
CA LEU A 248 4.05 -3.44 11.87
C LEU A 248 3.72 -2.07 12.48
N THR A 249 4.76 -1.29 12.80
CA THR A 249 4.60 0.09 13.28
C THR A 249 4.16 1.01 12.14
N LYS A 250 3.59 2.19 12.45
CA LYS A 250 3.26 3.24 11.45
C LYS A 250 4.42 3.51 10.50
N ARG A 251 5.63 3.71 11.04
CA ARG A 251 6.85 3.94 10.24
C ARG A 251 7.12 2.80 9.27
N ARG A 252 7.03 1.54 9.72
CA ARG A 252 7.26 0.37 8.86
C ARG A 252 6.15 0.17 7.84
N TYR A 253 4.90 0.46 8.20
CA TYR A 253 3.77 0.44 7.25
C TYR A 253 4.02 1.41 6.10
N LEU A 254 4.34 2.67 6.42
CA LEU A 254 4.60 3.71 5.42
C LEU A 254 5.85 3.42 4.58
N GLU A 255 6.88 2.82 5.15
CA GLU A 255 8.05 2.36 4.39
C GLU A 255 7.67 1.28 3.36
N CYS A 256 6.88 0.28 3.76
CA CYS A 256 6.37 -0.74 2.84
C CYS A 256 5.45 -0.14 1.76
N GLU A 257 4.59 0.80 2.14
CA GLU A 257 3.73 1.54 1.21
C GLU A 257 4.55 2.30 0.17
N SER A 258 5.60 3.03 0.59
CA SER A 258 6.47 3.73 -0.35
C SER A 258 7.18 2.79 -1.32
N ILE A 259 7.61 1.60 -0.86
CA ILE A 259 8.19 0.57 -1.74
C ILE A 259 7.17 0.12 -2.80
N LEU A 260 5.93 -0.15 -2.40
CA LEU A 260 4.87 -0.54 -3.33
C LEU A 260 4.51 0.58 -4.30
N SER A 261 4.46 1.83 -3.84
CA SER A 261 4.26 3.00 -4.69
C SER A 261 5.36 3.13 -5.74
N ALA A 262 6.63 2.90 -5.37
CA ALA A 262 7.75 2.90 -6.30
C ALA A 262 7.63 1.76 -7.34
N ILE A 263 7.23 0.56 -6.91
CA ILE A 263 6.95 -0.56 -7.83
C ILE A 263 5.81 -0.22 -8.80
N ALA A 264 4.69 0.29 -8.29
CA ALA A 264 3.51 0.66 -9.07
C ALA A 264 3.86 1.74 -10.11
N TYR A 265 4.63 2.75 -9.69
CA TYR A 265 5.14 3.82 -10.57
C TYR A 265 5.94 3.25 -11.75
N ARG A 266 6.90 2.34 -11.49
CA ARG A 266 7.71 1.70 -12.54
C ARG A 266 6.91 0.79 -13.46
N LEU A 267 5.82 0.21 -12.97
CA LEU A 267 4.88 -0.59 -13.75
C LEU A 267 3.82 0.26 -14.49
N ARG A 268 3.71 1.56 -14.18
CA ARG A 268 2.68 2.48 -14.69
C ARG A 268 1.25 2.03 -14.35
N ILE A 269 1.07 1.54 -13.13
CA ILE A 269 -0.23 1.17 -12.56
C ILE A 269 -0.43 1.86 -11.22
N THR A 270 -1.63 1.77 -10.67
CA THR A 270 -1.93 2.27 -9.33
C THR A 270 -1.55 1.27 -8.24
N VAL A 271 -1.40 1.76 -7.00
CA VAL A 271 -1.10 0.92 -5.84
C VAL A 271 -2.25 -0.06 -5.56
N ALA A 272 -3.49 0.38 -5.81
CA ALA A 272 -4.67 -0.47 -5.68
C ALA A 272 -4.70 -1.64 -6.68
N GLU A 273 -4.25 -1.42 -7.93
CA GLU A 273 -4.09 -2.50 -8.92
C GLU A 273 -2.95 -3.43 -8.54
N LEU A 274 -1.80 -2.86 -8.13
CA LEU A 274 -0.64 -3.64 -7.69
C LEU A 274 -0.99 -4.61 -6.56
N ASP A 275 -1.80 -4.18 -5.59
CA ASP A 275 -2.30 -5.04 -4.51
C ASP A 275 -2.98 -6.30 -5.06
N LEU A 276 -3.90 -6.16 -6.03
CA LEU A 276 -4.61 -7.30 -6.60
C LEU A 276 -3.68 -8.25 -7.37
N TYR A 277 -2.70 -7.70 -8.09
CA TYR A 277 -1.71 -8.51 -8.82
C TYR A 277 -0.79 -9.29 -7.87
N ILE A 278 -0.28 -8.64 -6.82
CA ILE A 278 0.53 -9.33 -5.81
C ILE A 278 -0.32 -10.36 -5.07
N TRP A 279 -1.57 -10.05 -4.75
CA TRP A 279 -2.47 -10.98 -4.07
C TRP A 279 -2.74 -12.23 -4.92
N TYR A 280 -2.93 -12.07 -6.23
CA TYR A 280 -3.02 -13.19 -7.17
C TYR A 280 -1.73 -13.99 -7.25
N LEU A 281 -0.57 -13.34 -7.31
CA LEU A 281 0.74 -14.00 -7.25
C LEU A 281 0.89 -14.87 -5.99
N MET A 282 0.42 -14.38 -4.85
CA MET A 282 0.60 -15.03 -3.55
C MET A 282 -0.45 -16.09 -3.23
N THR A 283 -1.64 -16.03 -3.84
CA THR A 283 -2.79 -16.86 -3.44
C THR A 283 -3.50 -17.58 -4.60
N GLY A 284 -3.22 -17.20 -5.85
CA GLY A 284 -3.91 -17.70 -7.04
C GLY A 284 -5.36 -17.20 -7.20
N LYS A 285 -5.81 -16.24 -6.38
CA LYS A 285 -7.18 -15.72 -6.39
C LYS A 285 -7.18 -14.20 -6.57
N ILE A 286 -8.32 -13.62 -6.95
CA ILE A 286 -8.58 -12.16 -6.94
C ILE A 286 -9.91 -11.95 -6.23
N LEU A 287 -9.86 -11.38 -5.02
CA LEU A 287 -11.04 -11.07 -4.21
C LEU A 287 -11.20 -9.55 -4.12
N LYS A 288 -11.25 -9.01 -2.91
CA LYS A 288 -11.38 -7.59 -2.61
C LYS A 288 -10.74 -7.27 -1.29
#